data_AF-A0A482ZTC9-F1
#
_entry.id   AF-A0A482ZTC9-F1
#
_cell.length_a   1.000
_cell.length_b   1.000
_cell.length_c   1.000
_cell.angle_alpha   90.00
_cell.angle_beta   90.00
_cell.angle_gamma   90.00
#
_symmetry.space_group_name_H-M   'P 1'
#
loop_
_entity.id
_entity.type
_entity.pdbx_description
1 polymer ?
#
loop_
_entity_poly.entity_id
_entity_poly.type
_entity_poly.pdbx_seq_one_letter_code
_entity_poly.pdbx_strand_id
1 'polypeptide(L)' 'MIEIKFAASYEKKAIKFLKKHKDIAPQYFKTIELLAINPKHPSLRLHKLQGKLSNFSSISINMKYRIVIP' A
#
# COMPACT_ATOMS: atom_id res chain seq x y z
N MET A 1 9.31 -11.22 8.92
CA MET A 1 9.20 -9.77 8.66
C MET A 1 9.95 -9.48 7.37
N ILE A 2 9.37 -8.72 6.45
CA ILE A 2 10.01 -8.34 5.19
C ILE A 2 10.43 -6.87 5.23
N GLU A 3 11.51 -6.54 4.52
CA GLU A 3 11.93 -5.16 4.31
C GLU A 3 11.05 -4.52 3.21
N ILE A 4 10.47 -3.35 3.50
CA ILE A 4 9.69 -2.58 2.54
C ILE A 4 10.54 -1.41 2.05
N LYS A 5 10.76 -1.35 0.73
CA LYS A 5 11.47 -0.24 0.08
C LYS A 5 10.50 0.61 -0.71
N PHE A 6 10.62 1.92 -0.55
CA PHE A 6 9.81 2.88 -1.28
C PHE A 6 10.61 3.51 -2.41
N ALA A 7 10.00 3.63 -3.59
CA ALA A 7 10.58 4.45 -4.65
C ALA A 7 10.52 5.93 -4.23
N ALA A 8 11.55 6.72 -4.54
CA ALA A 8 11.58 8.14 -4.22
C ALA A 8 10.37 8.91 -4.80
N SER A 9 9.86 8.48 -5.96
CA SER A 9 8.65 9.03 -6.58
C SER A 9 7.37 8.70 -5.80
N TYR A 10 7.34 7.53 -5.15
CA TYR A 10 6.25 7.11 -4.29
C TYR A 10 6.27 7.91 -2.97
N GLU A 11 7.43 8.03 -2.31
CA GLU A 11 7.54 8.75 -1.03
C GLU A 11 7.03 10.19 -1.13
N LYS A 12 7.45 10.92 -2.17
CA LYS A 12 6.98 12.29 -2.42
C LYS A 12 5.45 12.37 -2.55
N LYS A 13 4.85 11.39 -3.25
CA LYS A 13 3.39 11.30 -3.41
C LYS A 13 2.70 10.91 -2.10
N ALA A 14 3.25 9.95 -1.36
CA ALA A 14 2.72 9.50 -0.08
C ALA A 14 2.72 10.64 0.94
N ILE A 15 3.81 11.40 1.06
CA ILE A 15 3.88 12.56 1.95
C ILE A 15 2.81 13.60 1.59
N LYS A 16 2.68 13.96 0.30
CA LYS A 16 1.67 14.94 -0.15
C LYS A 16 0.24 14.42 0.11
N PHE A 17 0.01 13.14 -0.13
CA PHE A 17 -1.27 12.48 0.09
C PHE A 17 -1.66 12.49 1.56
N LEU A 18 -0.76 12.06 2.46
CA LEU A 18 -1.01 11.99 3.89
C LEU A 18 -1.15 13.37 4.55
N LYS A 19 -0.47 14.40 4.03
CA LYS A 19 -0.70 15.79 4.47
C LYS A 19 -2.11 16.27 4.16
N LYS A 20 -2.67 15.86 3.02
CA LYS A 20 -4.03 16.23 2.59
C LYS A 20 -5.12 15.36 3.26
N HIS A 21 -4.80 14.11 3.55
CA HIS A 21 -5.72 13.11 4.10
C HIS A 21 -5.20 12.54 5.42
N LYS A 22 -5.16 13.39 6.44
CA LYS A 22 -4.62 13.06 7.77
C LYS A 22 -5.39 11.92 8.44
N ASP A 23 -6.68 11.80 8.14
CA ASP A 23 -7.59 10.75 8.61
C ASP A 23 -7.16 9.35 8.17
N ILE A 24 -6.44 9.24 7.04
CA ILE A 24 -6.02 7.96 6.46
C ILE A 24 -4.66 7.53 7.01
N ALA A 25 -3.85 8.45 7.53
CA ALA A 25 -2.49 8.14 7.98
C ALA A 25 -2.39 6.94 8.92
N PRO A 26 -3.27 6.79 9.95
CA PRO A 26 -3.22 5.62 10.82
C PRO A 26 -3.46 4.30 10.08
N GLN A 27 -4.42 4.27 9.14
CA GLN A 27 -4.73 3.08 8.34
C GLN A 27 -3.58 2.77 7.39
N TYR A 28 -2.99 3.79 6.75
CA TYR A 28 -1.84 3.65 5.87
C TYR A 28 -0.66 2.98 6.59
N PHE A 29 -0.25 3.51 7.75
CA PHE A 29 0.86 2.96 8.51
C PHE A 29 0.57 1.53 8.99
N LYS A 30 -0.65 1.27 9.46
CA LYS A 30 -1.07 -0.07 9.86
C LYS A 30 -1.03 -1.07 8.69
N THR A 31 -1.42 -0.66 7.49
CA THR A 31 -1.31 -1.49 6.28
C THR A 31 0.15 -1.81 5.95
N ILE A 32 1.06 -0.84 6.04
CA ILE A 32 2.50 -1.05 5.82
C ILE A 32 3.10 -2.00 6.87
N GLU A 33 2.78 -1.79 8.15
CA GLU A 33 3.23 -2.66 9.24
C GLU A 33 2.73 -4.09 9.06
N LEU A 34 1.44 -4.26 8.76
CA LEU A 34 0.84 -5.56 8.50
C LEU A 34 1.47 -6.25 7.29
N LEU A 35 1.76 -5.50 6.22
CA LEU A 35 2.47 -5.99 5.05
C LEU A 35 3.88 -6.47 5.41
N ALA A 36 4.60 -5.74 6.26
CA ALA A 36 5.94 -6.12 6.71
C ALA A 36 5.91 -7.39 7.55
N ILE A 37 4.89 -7.58 8.38
CA ILE A 37 4.75 -8.76 9.24
C ILE A 37 4.30 -9.98 8.43
N ASN A 38 3.22 -9.86 7.67
CA ASN A 38 2.61 -10.94 6.90
C ASN A 38 2.05 -10.43 5.56
N PRO A 39 2.80 -10.58 4.46
CA PRO A 39 2.38 -10.11 3.14
C PRO A 39 1.12 -10.78 2.58
N LYS A 40 0.77 -11.96 3.09
CA LYS A 40 -0.40 -12.73 2.65
C LYS A 40 -1.59 -12.60 3.60
N HIS A 41 -1.56 -11.63 4.52
CA HIS A 41 -2.64 -11.45 5.49
C HIS A 41 -3.97 -11.09 4.79
N PRO A 42 -5.10 -11.74 5.13
CA PRO A 42 -6.39 -11.52 4.45
C PRO A 42 -6.87 -10.06 4.46
N SER A 43 -6.60 -9.30 5.52
CA SER A 43 -6.97 -7.87 5.61
C SER A 43 -6.30 -6.99 4.54
N LEU A 44 -5.17 -7.41 3.98
CA LEU A 44 -4.51 -6.68 2.89
C LEU A 44 -5.30 -6.80 1.58
N ARG A 45 -6.17 -7.82 1.45
CA ARG A 45 -6.94 -8.13 0.24
C ARG A 45 -6.08 -8.10 -1.02
N LEU A 46 -4.88 -8.68 -0.90
CA LEU A 46 -3.88 -8.68 -1.95
C LEU A 46 -4.40 -9.43 -3.17
N HIS A 47 -4.37 -8.78 -4.33
CA HIS A 47 -4.71 -9.40 -5.61
C HIS A 47 -3.86 -8.80 -6.72
N LYS A 48 -3.56 -9.63 -7.73
CA LYS A 48 -2.87 -9.19 -8.94
C LYS A 48 -3.76 -8.27 -9.76
N LEU A 49 -3.17 -7.23 -10.32
CA LEU A 49 -3.80 -6.39 -11.31
C LEU A 49 -3.77 -7.09 -12.68
N GLN A 50 -4.57 -6.59 -13.62
CA GLN A 50 -4.75 -7.20 -14.95
C GLN A 50 -4.25 -6.27 -16.05
N GLY A 51 -4.15 -6.79 -17.28
CA GLY A 51 -3.73 -6.03 -18.46
C GLY A 51 -2.29 -5.53 -18.35
N LYS A 52 -2.06 -4.25 -18.68
CA LYS A 52 -0.72 -3.62 -18.65
C LYS A 52 -0.06 -3.61 -17.26
N LEU A 53 -0.82 -3.86 -16.20
CA LEU A 53 -0.34 -3.88 -14.82
C LEU A 53 -0.27 -5.31 -14.25
N SER A 54 -0.25 -6.34 -15.09
CA SER A 54 -0.18 -7.75 -14.66
C SER A 54 1.02 -8.09 -13.78
N ASN A 55 2.09 -7.29 -13.87
CA ASN A 55 3.29 -7.39 -13.04
C ASN A 55 3.17 -6.64 -11.71
N PHE A 56 1.96 -6.24 -11.30
CA PHE A 56 1.71 -5.53 -10.07
C PHE A 56 0.55 -6.15 -9.31
N SER A 57 0.57 -5.95 -8.00
CA SER A 57 -0.49 -6.31 -7.07
C SER A 57 -1.01 -5.10 -6.32
N SER A 58 -2.27 -5.16 -5.90
CA SER A 58 -2.94 -4.10 -5.17
C SER A 58 -3.30 -4.54 -3.76
N ILE A 59 -2.98 -3.68 -2.78
CA ILE A 59 -3.26 -3.86 -1.35
C ILE A 59 -4.29 -2.82 -0.94
N SER A 60 -5.34 -3.24 -0.23
CA SER A 60 -6.37 -2.34 0.29
C SER A 60 -5.88 -1.65 1.56
N ILE A 61 -6.01 -0.32 1.60
CA ILE A 61 -5.97 0.45 2.87
C ILE A 61 -7.39 0.52 3.42
N ASN A 62 -8.34 0.90 2.58
CA ASN A 62 -9.78 0.86 2.83
C ASN A 62 -10.54 0.75 1.50
N MET A 63 -11.84 1.04 1.52
CA MET A 63 -12.69 0.94 0.33
C MET A 63 -12.30 1.91 -0.79
N LYS A 64 -11.63 3.02 -0.46
CA LYS A 64 -11.30 4.09 -1.42
C LYS A 64 -9.84 4.11 -1.85
N TYR A 65 -8.92 3.68 -0.97
CA TYR A 65 -7.48 3.82 -1.21
C TYR A 65 -6.74 2.49 -1.21
N ARG A 66 -5.77 2.38 -2.11
CA ARG A 66 -4.95 1.18 -2.31
C ARG A 66 -3.48 1.53 -2.52
N ILE A 67 -2.60 0.63 -2.10
CA ILE A 67 -1.17 0.66 -2.40
C ILE A 67 -0.93 -0.32 -3.54
N VAL A 68 -0.11 0.07 -4.52
CA VAL A 68 0.30 -0.81 -5.62
C VAL A 68 1.76 -1.18 -5.41
N ILE A 69 2.05 -2.47 -5.47
CA ILE A 69 3.39 -3.05 -5.37
C ILE A 69 3.65 -3.92 -6.60
N PRO A 70 4.88 -4.03 -7.10
CA PRO A 70 5.23 -5.02 -8.13
C PRO A 70 5.06 -6.44 -7.57
#